data_AF-A0A2P8QLQ1-F1
#
_entry.id   AF-A0A2P8QLQ1-F1
#
_cell.length_a   1.000
_cell.length_b   1.000
_cell.length_c   1.000
_cell.angle_alpha   90.00
_cell.angle_beta   90.00
_cell.angle_gamma   90.00
#
_symmetry.space_group_name_H-M   'P 1'
#
loop_
_entity.id
_entity.type
_entity.pdbx_description
1 polymer ?
#
loop_
_entity_poly.entity_id
_entity_poly.type
_entity_poly.pdbx_seq_one_letter_code
_entity_poly.pdbx_strand_id
1 'polypeptide(L)'
;MSKPKPKRTRMVRIRFTEDEYAAVSQKAIASSLTFSEAVRRAALSQPLPQPKSEIAIATYEQLAKLGNNVNQLAKAANTAVKMGHEPKVTVEHWQKVYQTIKQLGLEIVGDR
;
A
#
# COMPACT_ATOMS: atom_id res chain seq x y z
N MET A 1 -1.03 -0.79 20.85
CA MET A 1 -0.81 -2.12 20.21
C MET A 1 -2.17 -2.70 19.83
N SER A 2 -2.40 -3.06 18.57
CA SER A 2 -3.69 -3.62 18.12
C SER A 2 -3.84 -5.07 18.60
N LYS A 3 -5.04 -5.48 19.05
CA LYS A 3 -5.31 -6.85 19.51
C LYS A 3 -5.12 -7.85 18.34
N PRO A 4 -4.58 -9.06 18.60
CA PRO A 4 -4.43 -10.07 17.58
C PRO A 4 -5.80 -10.50 17.04
N LYS A 5 -5.91 -10.66 15.71
CA LYS A 5 -7.14 -11.13 15.07
C LYS A 5 -7.45 -12.57 15.52
N PRO A 6 -8.74 -12.91 15.75
CA PRO A 6 -9.12 -14.25 16.16
C PRO A 6 -8.74 -15.30 15.11
N LYS A 7 -8.15 -16.41 15.56
CA LYS A 7 -7.74 -17.52 14.69
C LYS A 7 -8.98 -18.29 14.23
N ARG A 8 -9.07 -18.54 12.92
CA ARG A 8 -10.16 -19.32 12.32
C ARG A 8 -9.81 -20.81 12.42
N THR A 9 -10.67 -21.60 13.06
CA THR A 9 -10.39 -23.02 13.41
C THR A 9 -11.31 -24.03 12.71
N ARG A 10 -12.41 -23.59 12.11
CA ARG A 10 -13.37 -24.45 11.40
C ARG A 10 -13.14 -24.40 9.89
N MET A 11 -13.16 -25.56 9.24
CA MET A 11 -13.03 -25.72 7.79
C MET A 11 -14.34 -26.26 7.21
N VAL A 12 -14.75 -25.73 6.06
CA VAL A 12 -15.93 -26.20 5.31
C VAL A 12 -15.45 -26.60 3.92
N ARG A 13 -15.80 -27.82 3.47
CA ARG A 13 -15.56 -28.26 2.09
C ARG A 13 -16.80 -27.95 1.25
N ILE A 14 -16.60 -27.22 0.16
CA ILE A 14 -17.64 -26.82 -0.79
C ILE A 14 -17.18 -27.27 -2.17
N ARG A 15 -18.10 -27.80 -2.98
CA ARG A 15 -17.84 -28.16 -4.38
C ARG A 15 -18.35 -27.04 -5.28
N PHE A 16 -17.61 -26.75 -6.33
CA PHE A 16 -17.93 -25.77 -7.36
C PHE A 16 -17.87 -26.45 -8.72
N THR A 17 -18.69 -26.01 -9.67
CA THR A 17 -18.42 -26.23 -11.09
C THR A 17 -17.27 -25.34 -11.54
N GLU A 18 -16.72 -25.59 -12.74
CA GLU A 18 -15.62 -24.80 -13.28
C GLU A 18 -16.00 -23.32 -13.45
N ASP A 19 -17.21 -23.06 -13.96
CA ASP A 19 -17.73 -21.71 -14.18
C ASP A 19 -17.93 -20.95 -12.87
N GLU A 20 -18.46 -21.61 -11.84
CA GLU A 20 -18.64 -21.02 -10.52
C GLU A 20 -17.29 -20.69 -9.88
N TYR A 21 -16.32 -21.60 -10.00
CA TYR A 21 -14.97 -21.38 -9.48
C TYR A 21 -14.29 -20.21 -10.19
N ALA A 22 -14.40 -20.13 -11.52
CA ALA A 22 -13.86 -19.03 -12.31
C ALA A 22 -14.49 -17.68 -11.93
N ALA A 23 -15.82 -17.62 -11.80
CA ALA A 23 -16.53 -16.40 -11.44
C ALA A 23 -16.12 -15.87 -10.05
N VAL A 24 -16.03 -16.75 -9.06
CA VAL A 24 -15.58 -16.37 -7.71
C VAL A 24 -14.11 -15.96 -7.71
N SER A 25 -13.26 -16.64 -8.49
CA SER A 25 -11.84 -16.32 -8.63
C SER A 25 -11.62 -14.93 -9.23
N GLN A 26 -12.34 -14.58 -10.30
CA GLN A 26 -12.28 -13.24 -10.90
C GLN A 26 -12.70 -12.16 -9.89
N LYS A 27 -13.78 -12.38 -9.14
CA LYS A 27 -14.25 -11.44 -8.11
C LYS A 27 -13.22 -11.25 -6.99
N ALA A 28 -12.52 -12.32 -6.61
CA ALA A 28 -11.46 -12.29 -5.62
C ALA A 28 -10.25 -11.48 -6.12
N ILE A 29 -9.81 -11.71 -7.36
CA ILE A 29 -8.70 -10.97 -8.00
C ILE A 29 -9.01 -9.48 -8.06
N ALA A 30 -10.19 -9.12 -8.59
CA ALA A 30 -10.61 -7.72 -8.69
C ALA A 30 -10.61 -7.00 -7.33
N SER A 31 -10.89 -7.73 -6.24
CA SER A 31 -10.95 -7.18 -4.88
C SER A 31 -9.64 -7.36 -4.09
N SER A 32 -8.56 -7.86 -4.71
CA SER A 32 -7.30 -8.22 -4.02
C SER A 32 -7.51 -9.14 -2.82
N LEU A 33 -8.43 -10.10 -2.93
CA LEU A 33 -8.75 -11.08 -1.90
C LEU A 33 -8.31 -12.48 -2.32
N THR A 34 -8.13 -13.37 -1.35
CA THR A 34 -8.07 -14.81 -1.62
C THR A 34 -9.46 -15.34 -1.92
N PHE A 35 -9.56 -16.43 -2.69
CA PHE A 35 -10.83 -17.11 -2.99
C PHE A 35 -11.66 -17.37 -1.72
N SER A 36 -11.03 -17.95 -0.69
CA SER A 36 -11.70 -18.25 0.59
C SER A 36 -12.22 -17.01 1.32
N GLU A 37 -11.53 -15.87 1.21
CA GLU A 37 -11.99 -14.62 1.81
C GLU A 37 -13.14 -14.00 1.02
N ALA A 38 -13.10 -14.09 -0.32
CA ALA A 38 -14.21 -13.66 -1.18
C ALA A 38 -15.49 -14.47 -0.90
N VAL A 39 -15.40 -15.80 -0.84
CA VAL A 39 -16.52 -16.69 -0.48
C VAL A 39 -17.05 -16.36 0.90
N ARG A 40 -16.17 -16.19 1.89
CA ARG A 40 -16.58 -15.86 3.26
C ARG A 40 -17.33 -14.53 3.32
N ARG A 41 -16.81 -13.48 2.68
CA ARG A 41 -17.46 -12.18 2.68
C ARG A 41 -18.82 -12.23 2.01
N ALA A 42 -18.93 -12.95 0.89
CA ALA A 42 -20.21 -13.18 0.23
C ALA A 42 -21.21 -13.91 1.17
N ALA A 43 -20.77 -14.99 1.83
CA ALA A 43 -21.61 -15.76 2.75
C ALA A 43 -22.03 -15.00 4.02
N LEU A 44 -21.25 -14.01 4.44
CA LEU A 44 -21.52 -13.15 5.60
C LEU A 44 -22.10 -11.78 5.22
N SER A 45 -22.46 -11.58 3.95
CA SER A 45 -22.94 -10.29 3.42
C SER A 45 -22.02 -9.10 3.76
N GLN A 46 -20.71 -9.36 3.84
CA GLN A 46 -19.71 -8.33 4.10
C GLN A 46 -19.30 -7.65 2.80
N PRO A 47 -19.12 -6.31 2.79
CA PRO A 47 -18.70 -5.61 1.60
C PRO A 47 -17.32 -6.08 1.13
N LEU A 48 -17.15 -6.19 -0.18
CA LEU A 48 -15.84 -6.38 -0.78
C LEU A 48 -15.03 -5.10 -0.60
N PRO A 49 -13.71 -5.19 -0.31
CA PRO A 49 -12.85 -4.03 -0.39
C PRO A 49 -13.00 -3.43 -1.79
N GLN A 50 -13.17 -2.11 -1.86
CA GLN A 50 -13.14 -1.46 -3.17
C GLN A 50 -11.74 -1.68 -3.76
N PRO A 51 -11.65 -2.07 -5.05
CA PRO A 51 -10.38 -2.07 -5.75
C PRO A 51 -9.79 -0.67 -5.61
N LYS A 52 -8.54 -0.58 -5.16
CA LYS A 52 -7.83 0.71 -5.22
C LYS A 52 -7.70 1.06 -6.70
N SER A 53 -8.10 2.25 -7.11
CA SER A 53 -7.87 2.70 -8.47
C SER A 53 -6.38 2.61 -8.81
N GLU A 54 -6.04 2.41 -10.08
CA GLU A 54 -4.64 2.40 -10.54
C GLU A 54 -3.93 3.70 -10.12
N ILE A 55 -4.65 4.84 -10.19
CA ILE A 55 -4.20 6.14 -9.70
C ILE A 55 -3.86 6.11 -8.21
N ALA A 56 -4.69 5.48 -7.37
CA ALA A 56 -4.44 5.38 -5.93
C ALA A 56 -3.23 4.49 -5.61
N ILE A 57 -2.98 3.46 -6.40
CA ILE A 57 -1.79 2.60 -6.28
C ILE A 57 -0.55 3.38 -6.67
N ALA A 58 -0.54 4.01 -7.86
CA ALA A 58 0.58 4.82 -8.34
C ALA A 58 0.94 5.96 -7.38
N THR A 59 -0.08 6.67 -6.88
CA THR A 59 0.08 7.72 -5.86
C THR A 59 0.74 7.16 -4.60
N TYR A 60 0.31 5.99 -4.12
CA TYR A 60 0.87 5.38 -2.92
C TYR A 60 2.34 4.96 -3.10
N GLU A 61 2.70 4.41 -4.25
CA GLU A 61 4.10 4.06 -4.56
C GLU A 61 5.01 5.28 -4.60
N GLN A 62 4.53 6.38 -5.19
CA GLN A 62 5.28 7.63 -5.23
C GLN A 62 5.45 8.24 -3.83
N LEU A 63 4.41 8.20 -2.99
CA LEU A 63 4.52 8.59 -1.58
C LEU A 63 5.51 7.72 -0.80
N ALA A 64 5.55 6.41 -1.06
CA ALA A 64 6.51 5.51 -0.42
C ALA A 64 7.96 5.85 -0.81
N LYS A 65 8.22 6.16 -2.09
CA LYS A 65 9.53 6.63 -2.56
C LYS A 65 9.94 7.93 -1.85
N LEU A 66 9.00 8.84 -1.65
CA LEU A 66 9.24 10.09 -0.94
C LEU A 66 9.61 9.86 0.53
N GLY A 67 8.83 9.04 1.23
CA GLY A 67 9.11 8.67 2.62
C GLY A 67 10.49 8.02 2.79
N ASN A 68 10.90 7.18 1.82
CA ASN A 68 12.23 6.60 1.82
C ASN A 68 13.34 7.65 1.71
N ASN A 69 13.18 8.64 0.82
CA ASN A 69 14.15 9.72 0.66
C ASN A 69 14.28 10.55 1.94
N VAL A 70 13.15 10.93 2.56
CA VAL A 70 13.16 11.67 3.84
C VAL A 70 13.83 10.86 4.94
N ASN A 71 13.53 9.56 5.03
CA ASN A 71 14.13 8.67 6.03
C ASN A 71 15.64 8.51 5.84
N GLN A 72 16.14 8.48 4.59
CA GLN A 72 17.57 8.46 4.30
C GLN A 72 18.27 9.74 4.75
N LEU A 73 17.68 10.91 4.47
CA LEU A 73 18.21 12.20 4.92
C LEU A 73 18.22 12.30 6.45
N ALA A 74 17.14 11.89 7.11
CA ALA A 74 17.06 11.87 8.57
C ALA A 74 18.10 10.92 9.19
N LYS A 75 18.29 9.72 8.62
CA LYS A 75 19.32 8.79 9.06
C LYS A 75 20.73 9.35 8.88
N ALA A 76 21.02 9.96 7.73
CA ALA A 76 22.32 10.57 7.47
C ALA A 76 22.61 11.71 8.47
N ALA A 77 21.63 12.57 8.73
CA ALA A 77 21.75 13.64 9.72
C ALA A 77 21.98 13.10 11.14
N ASN A 78 21.15 12.17 11.60
CA ASN A 78 21.26 11.56 12.92
C ASN A 78 22.59 10.81 13.11
N THR A 79 23.09 10.18 12.06
CA THR A 79 24.37 9.45 12.07
C THR A 79 25.55 10.40 12.17
N ALA A 80 25.54 11.52 11.44
CA ALA A 80 26.58 12.54 11.53
C ALA A 80 26.64 13.17 12.93
N VAL A 81 25.48 13.57 13.48
CA VAL A 81 25.38 14.12 14.85
C VAL A 81 25.90 13.12 15.88
N LYS A 82 25.53 11.83 15.76
CA LYS A 82 26.00 10.78 16.67
C LYS A 82 27.51 10.54 16.61
N MET A 83 28.13 10.75 15.44
CA MET A 83 29.58 10.64 15.25
C MET A 83 30.33 11.94 15.59
N GLY A 84 29.66 12.99 16.08
CA GLY A 84 30.28 14.27 16.42
C GLY A 84 30.69 15.10 15.20
N HIS A 85 30.15 14.78 14.02
CA HIS A 85 30.37 15.51 12.78
C HIS A 85 29.17 16.41 12.47
N GLU A 86 29.42 17.53 11.80
CA GLU A 86 28.32 18.33 11.26
C GLU A 86 27.55 17.53 10.18
N PRO A 87 26.22 17.49 10.25
CA PRO A 87 25.42 16.83 9.24
C PRO A 87 25.58 17.55 7.90
N LYS A 88 26.20 16.88 6.93
CA LYS A 88 26.28 17.32 5.53
C LYS A 88 24.93 17.15 4.80
N VAL A 89 23.88 17.77 5.33
CA VAL A 89 22.60 17.90 4.63
C VAL A 89 22.60 19.25 3.95
N THR A 90 22.95 19.27 2.65
CA THR A 90 22.96 20.51 1.85
C THR A 90 21.55 20.91 1.40
N VAL A 91 21.37 22.18 1.05
CA VAL A 91 20.11 22.72 0.48
C VAL A 91 19.65 21.92 -0.74
N GLU A 92 20.57 21.36 -1.52
CA GLU A 92 20.30 20.55 -2.72
C GLU A 92 19.51 19.27 -2.38
N HIS A 93 19.76 18.68 -1.21
CA HIS A 93 19.03 17.49 -0.75
C HIS A 93 17.55 17.84 -0.48
N TRP A 94 17.29 19.00 0.11
CA TRP A 94 15.94 19.50 0.36
C TRP A 94 15.24 19.94 -0.92
N GLN A 95 15.98 20.54 -1.86
CA GLN A 95 15.46 20.83 -3.21
C GLN A 95 15.03 19.56 -3.93
N LYS A 96 15.80 18.46 -3.83
CA LYS A 96 15.43 17.19 -4.45
C LYS A 96 14.12 16.64 -3.88
N VAL A 97 13.94 16.68 -2.55
CA VAL A 97 12.67 16.30 -1.90
C VAL A 97 11.54 17.20 -2.38
N TYR A 98 11.72 18.52 -2.38
CA TYR A 98 10.72 19.48 -2.82
C TYR A 98 10.29 19.27 -4.28
N GLN A 99 11.24 19.03 -5.20
CA GLN A 99 10.92 18.74 -6.59
C GLN A 99 10.14 17.43 -6.75
N THR A 100 10.46 16.39 -5.97
CA THR A 100 9.68 15.15 -5.98
C THR A 100 8.25 15.38 -5.48
N ILE A 101 8.04 16.17 -4.41
CA ILE A 101 6.70 16.56 -3.94
C ILE A 101 5.95 17.32 -5.03
N LYS A 102 6.62 18.28 -5.70
CA LYS A 102 6.02 19.11 -6.74
C LYS A 102 5.60 18.31 -7.97
N GLN A 103 6.41 17.35 -8.41
CA GLN A 103 6.06 16.44 -9.52
C GLN A 103 4.86 15.56 -9.16
N LEU A 104 4.88 14.93 -7.99
CA LEU A 104 3.74 14.18 -7.45
C LEU A 104 2.45 15.01 -7.44
N GLY A 105 2.53 16.25 -6.97
CA GLY A 105 1.38 17.16 -6.92
C GLY A 105 0.83 17.51 -8.32
N LEU A 106 1.70 17.71 -9.31
CA LEU A 106 1.31 17.99 -10.69
C LEU A 106 0.67 16.78 -11.36
N GLU A 107 1.21 15.59 -11.16
CA GLU A 107 0.64 14.34 -11.70
C GLU A 107 -0.75 14.06 -11.10
N ILE A 108 -0.95 14.30 -9.81
CA ILE A 108 -2.26 14.10 -9.15
C ILE A 108 -3.31 15.15 -9.56
N VAL A 109 -2.88 16.36 -9.95
CA VAL A 109 -3.78 17.47 -10.33
C VAL A 109 -4.05 17.49 -11.84
N GLY A 110 -3.09 17.08 -12.68
CA GLY A 110 -3.22 17.03 -14.13
C GLY A 110 -3.99 15.82 -14.66
N ASP A 111 -4.19 14.79 -13.83
CA ASP A 111 -4.96 13.58 -14.14
C ASP A 111 -6.45 13.70 -13.73
N ARG A 112 -6.93 14.94 -13.47
CA ARG A 112 -8.35 15.26 -13.20
C ARG A 112 -9.05 15.88 -14.39
#